data_AF-K2PT47-F1
#
_entry.id   AF-K2PT47-F1
#
_cell.length_a   1.000
_cell.length_b   1.000
_cell.length_c   1.000
_cell.angle_alpha   90.00
_cell.angle_beta   90.00
_cell.angle_gamma   90.00
#
_symmetry.space_group_name_H-M   'P 1'
#
loop_
_entity.id
_entity.type
_entity.pdbx_description
1 polymer ?
#
loop_
_entity_poly.entity_id
_entity_poly.type
_entity_poly.pdbx_seq_one_letter_code
_entity_poly.pdbx_strand_id
1 'polypeptide(L)'
;MKITKKQIIGTAVTVLTLLGITVSAQSADAAQTNVYRLYNKVSMEHLYTADKYEYDNLPKLSKDWKREGINFQSYNTNQANTKAVNRVYNPRSGEHIYTQDTNEVRVLTSRYGWRSEGVAFYSPKTSSKPVYRVFNPGAGLGAHFVTGDGYEKNSLVSRGWKYEGIAWYAISGNSGGGNVTPPSYPHLVIGGVVQPNMTGWTKHQILNHFGKNGNGSINSMFEIKPALDAYNKHLTAQTWAFIKDCEAKAKEQHMSQYAVLFNIMSASETTPGSPLPEAGFNNLMSFGYTRAQVQAVVNDVHTNN
;
A
#
# COMPACT_ATOMS: atom_id res chain seq x y z
N MET A 1 14.72 -41.31 -48.35
CA MET A 1 15.80 -41.51 -47.36
C MET A 1 16.33 -40.14 -46.93
N LYS A 2 16.04 -39.76 -45.67
CA LYS A 2 16.55 -38.66 -44.82
C LYS A 2 17.22 -37.42 -45.46
N ILE A 3 16.52 -36.29 -45.43
CA ILE A 3 17.09 -34.94 -45.51
C ILE A 3 17.75 -34.62 -44.16
N THR A 4 19.05 -34.31 -44.16
CA THR A 4 19.78 -33.83 -42.97
C THR A 4 20.07 -32.34 -43.10
N LYS A 5 19.60 -31.55 -42.11
CA LYS A 5 19.91 -30.13 -41.97
C LYS A 5 21.34 -29.97 -41.44
N LYS A 6 22.25 -29.46 -42.28
CA LYS A 6 23.41 -28.68 -41.82
C LYS A 6 23.46 -27.41 -42.67
N GLN A 7 22.95 -26.32 -42.10
CA GLN A 7 23.05 -25.00 -42.70
C GLN A 7 24.50 -24.50 -42.58
N ILE A 8 24.99 -24.12 -43.75
CA ILE A 8 26.25 -23.47 -44.06
C ILE A 8 26.19 -22.05 -43.45
N ILE A 9 27.10 -21.74 -42.53
CA ILE A 9 27.39 -20.35 -42.16
C ILE A 9 28.66 -19.98 -42.94
N GLY A 10 28.45 -19.45 -44.14
CA GLY A 10 29.49 -18.86 -44.96
C GLY A 10 29.56 -17.36 -44.67
N THR A 11 30.75 -16.91 -44.31
CA THR A 11 31.17 -15.51 -44.21
C THR A 11 30.97 -14.78 -45.54
N ALA A 12 30.31 -13.62 -45.49
CA ALA A 12 30.44 -12.58 -46.51
C ALA A 12 30.51 -11.22 -45.81
N VAL A 13 31.69 -10.61 -45.86
CA VAL A 13 31.94 -9.21 -45.50
C VAL A 13 31.67 -8.38 -46.75
N THR A 14 30.81 -7.37 -46.65
CA THR A 14 30.81 -6.25 -47.61
C THR A 14 30.67 -4.94 -46.86
N VAL A 15 31.67 -4.08 -47.05
CA VAL A 15 31.82 -2.72 -46.49
C VAL A 15 30.83 -1.77 -47.18
N LEU A 16 30.03 -1.01 -46.43
CA LEU A 16 29.26 0.11 -46.95
C LEU A 16 29.20 1.28 -45.95
N THR A 17 29.96 2.32 -46.29
CA THR A 17 29.85 3.76 -45.96
C THR A 17 29.43 4.22 -44.56
N LEU A 18 30.35 5.02 -44.00
CA LEU A 18 30.25 5.96 -42.89
C LEU A 18 28.93 6.79 -42.88
N LEU A 19 27.89 6.30 -42.20
CA LEU A 19 27.07 7.13 -41.33
C LEU A 19 27.21 6.56 -39.93
N GLY A 20 27.63 7.39 -38.97
CA GLY A 20 27.68 7.06 -37.55
C GLY A 20 26.29 6.85 -36.96
N ILE A 21 25.53 5.90 -37.48
CA ILE A 21 24.32 5.41 -36.85
C ILE A 21 24.80 4.45 -35.77
N THR A 22 25.04 4.99 -34.58
CA THR A 22 24.97 4.20 -33.37
C THR A 22 23.57 3.60 -33.33
N VAL A 23 23.44 2.33 -33.72
CA VAL A 23 22.30 1.53 -33.29
C VAL A 23 22.52 1.31 -31.80
N SER A 24 22.02 2.23 -30.98
CA SER A 24 21.76 1.92 -29.59
C SER A 24 20.84 0.71 -29.63
N ALA A 25 21.37 -0.46 -29.24
CA ALA A 25 20.53 -1.59 -28.92
C ALA A 25 19.59 -1.08 -27.83
N GLN A 26 18.34 -0.79 -28.21
CA GLN A 26 17.28 -0.52 -27.25
C GLN A 26 17.30 -1.74 -26.33
N SER A 27 17.72 -1.55 -25.08
CA SER A 27 17.64 -2.61 -24.08
C SER A 27 16.21 -3.12 -24.16
N ALA A 28 16.04 -4.41 -24.47
CA ALA A 28 14.72 -5.04 -24.48
C ALA A 28 14.05 -4.61 -23.17
N ASP A 29 12.95 -3.86 -23.30
CA ASP A 29 12.32 -3.23 -22.16
C ASP A 29 12.04 -4.34 -21.16
N ALA A 30 12.73 -4.24 -20.03
CA ALA A 30 12.72 -5.22 -18.97
C ALA A 30 11.24 -5.51 -18.67
N ALA A 31 10.74 -6.73 -18.93
CA ALA A 31 9.30 -7.01 -18.89
C ALA A 31 8.73 -6.82 -17.47
N GLN A 32 8.37 -5.57 -17.19
CA GLN A 32 7.75 -5.15 -15.94
C GLN A 32 6.39 -5.82 -15.89
N THR A 33 6.02 -6.27 -14.70
CA THR A 33 4.74 -6.88 -14.42
C THR A 33 4.18 -6.33 -13.13
N ASN A 34 2.86 -6.34 -13.05
CA ASN A 34 2.17 -6.06 -11.80
C ASN A 34 2.17 -7.34 -10.95
N VAL A 35 2.47 -7.20 -9.66
CA VAL A 35 2.19 -8.23 -8.67
C VAL A 35 0.86 -7.89 -8.03
N TYR A 36 -0.16 -8.65 -8.38
CA TYR A 36 -1.52 -8.54 -7.87
C TYR A 36 -1.66 -9.18 -6.50
N ARG A 37 -2.62 -8.72 -5.70
CA ARG A 37 -3.04 -9.29 -4.42
C ARG A 37 -4.49 -9.75 -4.48
N LEU A 38 -4.77 -10.92 -3.90
CA LEU A 38 -6.12 -11.41 -3.65
C LEU A 38 -6.27 -11.81 -2.19
N TYR A 39 -7.46 -11.59 -1.63
CA TYR A 39 -7.82 -12.01 -0.28
C TYR A 39 -8.84 -13.16 -0.34
N ASN A 40 -8.57 -14.24 0.39
CA ASN A 40 -9.54 -15.31 0.61
C ASN A 40 -10.26 -15.10 1.95
N LYS A 41 -11.57 -14.86 1.92
CA LYS A 41 -12.34 -14.56 3.14
C LYS A 41 -12.56 -15.75 4.10
N VAL A 42 -12.32 -16.98 3.63
CA VAL A 42 -12.51 -18.20 4.43
C VAL A 42 -11.19 -18.61 5.08
N SER A 43 -10.12 -18.72 4.31
CA SER A 43 -8.78 -19.03 4.85
C SER A 43 -8.09 -17.82 5.47
N MET A 44 -8.62 -16.61 5.26
CA MET A 44 -8.01 -15.32 5.61
C MET A 44 -6.64 -15.07 4.96
N GLU A 45 -6.34 -15.82 3.89
CA GLU A 45 -5.09 -15.73 3.17
C GLU A 45 -5.02 -14.51 2.25
N HIS A 46 -3.81 -13.95 2.10
CA HIS A 46 -3.47 -13.05 1.01
C HIS A 46 -2.55 -13.75 0.01
N LEU A 47 -3.02 -13.92 -1.24
CA LEU A 47 -2.24 -14.46 -2.35
C LEU A 47 -1.63 -13.32 -3.17
N TYR A 48 -0.36 -13.46 -3.57
CA TYR A 48 0.33 -12.50 -4.41
C TYR A 48 0.75 -13.16 -5.72
N THR A 49 0.39 -12.57 -6.86
CA THR A 49 0.63 -13.19 -8.16
C THR A 49 1.04 -12.20 -9.22
N ALA A 50 2.07 -12.53 -9.99
CA ALA A 50 2.41 -11.83 -11.22
C ALA A 50 1.61 -12.35 -12.42
N ASP A 51 0.85 -13.44 -12.25
CA ASP A 51 0.00 -14.02 -13.27
C ASP A 51 -1.39 -13.37 -13.26
N LYS A 52 -1.65 -12.55 -14.28
CA LYS A 52 -2.95 -11.91 -14.45
C LYS A 52 -4.07 -12.94 -14.68
N TYR A 53 -3.78 -14.10 -15.25
CA TYR A 53 -4.77 -15.16 -15.42
C TYR A 53 -5.20 -15.75 -14.07
N GLU A 54 -4.25 -16.04 -13.16
CA GLU A 54 -4.55 -16.46 -11.78
C GLU A 54 -5.41 -15.40 -11.06
N TYR A 55 -5.01 -14.14 -11.15
CA TYR A 55 -5.74 -13.01 -10.55
C TYR A 55 -7.19 -12.88 -11.06
N ASP A 56 -7.42 -13.06 -12.36
CA ASP A 56 -8.75 -12.90 -12.94
C ASP A 56 -9.67 -14.11 -12.76
N ASN A 57 -9.12 -15.32 -12.58
CA ASN A 57 -9.92 -16.55 -12.55
C ASN A 57 -10.19 -17.10 -11.15
N LEU A 58 -9.37 -16.82 -10.13
CA LEU A 58 -9.62 -17.28 -8.76
C LEU A 58 -11.02 -16.89 -8.22
N PRO A 59 -11.52 -15.65 -8.39
CA PRO A 59 -12.88 -15.28 -7.97
C PRO A 59 -14.00 -16.00 -8.75
N LYS A 60 -13.71 -16.52 -9.94
CA LYS A 60 -14.66 -17.31 -10.74
C LYS A 60 -14.73 -18.76 -10.27
N LEU A 61 -13.61 -19.28 -9.75
CA LEU A 61 -13.52 -20.64 -9.21
C LEU A 61 -14.11 -20.75 -7.81
N SER A 62 -13.95 -19.71 -6.98
CA SER A 62 -14.63 -19.61 -5.69
C SER A 62 -14.98 -18.17 -5.34
N LYS A 63 -16.21 -17.98 -4.82
CA LYS A 63 -16.73 -16.71 -4.28
C LYS A 63 -16.00 -16.23 -3.02
N ASP A 64 -15.04 -17.01 -2.52
CA ASP A 64 -14.26 -16.69 -1.32
C ASP A 64 -13.05 -15.81 -1.65
N TRP A 65 -12.58 -15.85 -2.90
CA TRP A 65 -11.52 -14.98 -3.40
C TRP A 65 -12.06 -13.60 -3.79
N LYS A 66 -11.42 -12.57 -3.25
CA LYS A 66 -11.64 -11.17 -3.59
C LYS A 66 -10.37 -10.58 -4.18
N ARG A 67 -10.50 -9.85 -5.29
CA ARG A 67 -9.40 -9.11 -5.91
C ARG A 67 -9.13 -7.83 -5.11
N GLU A 68 -7.88 -7.58 -4.76
CA GLU A 68 -7.46 -6.35 -4.06
C GLU A 68 -6.65 -5.40 -4.96
N GLY A 69 -6.27 -5.84 -6.16
CA GLY A 69 -5.53 -5.03 -7.12
C GLY A 69 -4.02 -5.32 -7.15
N ILE A 70 -3.28 -4.44 -7.81
CA ILE A 70 -1.81 -4.41 -7.92
C ILE A 70 -1.15 -4.04 -6.57
N ASN A 71 -0.47 -4.93 -5.86
CA ASN A 71 0.28 -4.52 -4.65
C ASN A 71 1.50 -3.65 -5.00
N PHE A 72 2.29 -4.08 -5.98
CA PHE A 72 3.50 -3.39 -6.46
C PHE A 72 3.90 -3.91 -7.83
N GLN A 73 4.91 -3.28 -8.45
CA GLN A 73 5.48 -3.72 -9.73
C GLN A 73 6.82 -4.46 -9.54
N SER A 74 7.03 -5.50 -10.33
CA SER A 74 8.22 -6.35 -10.34
C SER A 74 8.55 -6.80 -11.77
N TYR A 75 9.52 -7.68 -11.96
CA TYR A 75 9.82 -8.28 -13.27
C TYR A 75 9.28 -9.70 -13.34
N ASN A 76 8.73 -10.10 -14.49
CA ASN A 76 8.29 -11.48 -14.75
C ASN A 76 9.42 -12.39 -15.26
N THR A 77 10.59 -11.81 -15.54
CA THR A 77 11.75 -12.49 -16.13
C THR A 77 13.01 -12.15 -15.34
N ASN A 78 13.96 -13.08 -15.34
CA ASN A 78 15.25 -12.85 -14.69
C ASN A 78 16.03 -11.78 -15.44
N GLN A 79 16.52 -10.78 -14.71
CA GLN A 79 17.28 -9.67 -15.27
C GLN A 79 18.55 -9.41 -14.45
N ALA A 80 19.50 -8.71 -15.06
CA ALA A 80 20.66 -8.21 -14.35
C ALA A 80 20.22 -7.41 -13.11
N ASN A 81 20.92 -7.62 -11.98
CA ASN A 81 20.62 -6.96 -10.70
C ASN A 81 19.23 -7.25 -10.10
N THR A 82 18.62 -8.39 -10.45
CA THR A 82 17.42 -8.88 -9.77
C THR A 82 17.72 -10.11 -8.91
N LYS A 83 16.78 -10.43 -8.02
CA LYS A 83 16.76 -11.64 -7.21
C LYS A 83 15.36 -12.27 -7.29
N ALA A 84 15.34 -13.59 -7.45
CA ALA A 84 14.09 -14.35 -7.51
C ALA A 84 13.35 -14.31 -6.16
N VAL A 85 12.03 -14.13 -6.23
CA VAL A 85 11.11 -14.32 -5.10
C VAL A 85 10.35 -15.62 -5.36
N ASN A 86 10.54 -16.60 -4.48
CA ASN A 86 9.92 -17.91 -4.58
C ASN A 86 8.60 -17.93 -3.82
N ARG A 87 7.59 -18.60 -4.38
CA ARG A 87 6.32 -18.91 -3.71
C ARG A 87 6.35 -20.33 -3.18
N VAL A 88 5.98 -20.51 -1.92
CA VAL A 88 5.96 -21.80 -1.22
C VAL A 88 4.61 -21.98 -0.55
N TYR A 89 3.95 -23.09 -0.85
CA TYR A 89 2.59 -23.41 -0.42
C TYR A 89 2.59 -24.47 0.70
N ASN A 90 1.79 -24.23 1.75
CA ASN A 90 1.53 -25.20 2.80
C ASN A 90 0.21 -25.95 2.53
N PRO A 91 0.26 -27.24 2.14
CA PRO A 91 -0.96 -28.01 1.86
C PRO A 91 -1.83 -28.30 3.09
N ARG A 92 -1.30 -28.10 4.31
CA ARG A 92 -2.05 -28.33 5.56
C ARG A 92 -2.85 -27.10 5.97
N SER A 93 -2.27 -25.90 5.87
CA SER A 93 -2.93 -24.65 6.26
C SER A 93 -3.60 -23.92 5.10
N GLY A 94 -3.16 -24.17 3.86
CA GLY A 94 -3.53 -23.39 2.69
C GLY A 94 -2.67 -22.13 2.49
N GLU A 95 -1.74 -21.81 3.41
CA GLU A 95 -0.94 -20.58 3.36
C GLU A 95 0.13 -20.62 2.26
N HIS A 96 0.30 -19.50 1.57
CA HIS A 96 1.45 -19.19 0.73
C HIS A 96 2.41 -18.23 1.43
N ILE A 97 3.70 -18.53 1.36
CA ILE A 97 4.75 -17.57 1.71
C ILE A 97 5.59 -17.21 0.49
N TYR A 98 6.22 -16.04 0.57
CA TYR A 98 7.05 -15.48 -0.50
C TYR A 98 8.41 -15.12 0.08
N THR A 99 9.48 -15.62 -0.54
CA THR A 99 10.82 -15.44 0.00
C THR A 99 11.92 -15.40 -1.06
N GLN A 100 12.91 -14.55 -0.79
CA GLN A 100 14.18 -14.55 -1.50
C GLN A 100 15.24 -15.44 -0.84
N ASP A 101 14.94 -16.03 0.33
CA ASP A 101 15.85 -16.93 1.03
C ASP A 101 15.68 -18.36 0.53
N THR A 102 16.68 -18.86 -0.19
CA THR A 102 16.69 -20.24 -0.68
C THR A 102 16.81 -21.26 0.45
N ASN A 103 17.36 -20.87 1.62
CA ASN A 103 17.36 -21.73 2.79
C ASN A 103 15.96 -21.89 3.39
N GLU A 104 15.16 -20.82 3.49
CA GLU A 104 13.75 -20.88 3.90
C GLU A 104 12.96 -21.84 3.01
N VAL A 105 13.06 -21.70 1.68
CA VAL A 105 12.42 -22.64 0.73
C VAL A 105 12.85 -24.09 0.98
N ARG A 106 14.16 -24.33 1.13
CA ARG A 106 14.70 -25.68 1.35
C ARG A 106 14.18 -26.27 2.66
N VAL A 107 14.20 -25.51 3.75
CA VAL A 107 13.78 -25.98 5.06
C VAL A 107 12.29 -26.32 5.06
N LEU A 108 11.45 -25.45 4.50
CA LEU A 108 10.01 -25.67 4.43
C LEU A 108 9.63 -26.90 3.60
N THR A 109 10.29 -27.07 2.46
CA THR A 109 10.02 -28.19 1.54
C THR A 109 10.57 -29.52 2.04
N SER A 110 11.78 -29.54 2.57
CA SER A 110 12.44 -30.79 3.00
C SER A 110 12.05 -31.26 4.40
N ARG A 111 11.67 -30.36 5.32
CA ARG A 111 11.42 -30.69 6.73
C ARG A 111 9.98 -30.54 7.17
N TYR A 112 9.25 -29.61 6.56
CA TYR A 112 7.90 -29.24 7.03
C TYR A 112 6.79 -29.64 6.04
N GLY A 113 7.14 -30.27 4.92
CA GLY A 113 6.17 -30.81 3.95
C GLY A 113 5.46 -29.76 3.10
N TRP A 114 6.01 -28.54 3.03
CA TRP A 114 5.52 -27.50 2.13
C TRP A 114 5.92 -27.83 0.69
N ARG A 115 5.23 -27.23 -0.28
CA ARG A 115 5.48 -27.41 -1.70
C ARG A 115 6.05 -26.13 -2.30
N SER A 116 7.19 -26.23 -2.97
CA SER A 116 7.69 -25.11 -3.77
C SER A 116 6.84 -25.00 -5.04
N GLU A 117 6.38 -23.79 -5.34
CA GLU A 117 5.72 -23.46 -6.61
C GLU A 117 6.67 -22.71 -7.56
N GLY A 118 7.93 -22.55 -7.17
CA GLY A 118 8.96 -21.92 -7.97
C GLY A 118 8.99 -20.40 -7.84
N VAL A 119 9.56 -19.75 -8.85
CA VAL A 119 9.74 -18.29 -8.88
C VAL A 119 8.44 -17.62 -9.26
N ALA A 120 7.89 -16.81 -8.36
CA ALA A 120 6.69 -16.02 -8.62
C ALA A 120 6.98 -14.75 -9.43
N PHE A 121 8.10 -14.08 -9.13
CA PHE A 121 8.57 -12.89 -9.81
C PHE A 121 10.04 -12.59 -9.44
N TYR A 122 10.64 -11.63 -10.13
CA TYR A 122 11.99 -11.15 -9.89
C TYR A 122 11.97 -9.71 -9.39
N SER A 123 12.70 -9.45 -8.31
CA SER A 123 12.74 -8.17 -7.61
C SER A 123 14.11 -7.51 -7.79
N PRO A 124 14.21 -6.18 -7.94
CA PRO A 124 15.48 -5.47 -7.87
C PRO A 124 16.26 -5.82 -6.59
N LYS A 125 17.59 -5.91 -6.70
CA LYS A 125 18.47 -6.02 -5.51
C LYS A 125 18.43 -4.76 -4.64
N THR A 126 18.18 -3.59 -5.25
CA THR A 126 18.09 -2.28 -4.59
C THR A 126 17.03 -1.42 -5.27
N SER A 127 16.25 -0.67 -4.49
CA SER A 127 15.27 0.33 -4.99
C SER A 127 14.86 1.27 -3.86
N SER A 128 14.27 2.42 -4.21
CA SER A 128 13.59 3.30 -3.26
C SER A 128 12.18 2.83 -2.86
N LYS A 129 11.72 1.70 -3.42
CA LYS A 129 10.39 1.12 -3.18
C LYS A 129 10.50 -0.20 -2.39
N PRO A 130 10.63 -0.16 -1.05
CA PRO A 130 10.68 -1.37 -0.24
C PRO A 130 9.33 -2.09 -0.22
N VAL A 131 9.38 -3.42 -0.15
CA VAL A 131 8.23 -4.29 0.14
C VAL A 131 8.47 -4.95 1.49
N TYR A 132 7.53 -4.78 2.41
CA TYR A 132 7.63 -5.15 3.81
C TYR A 132 6.96 -6.50 4.08
N ARG A 133 7.56 -7.31 4.96
CA ARG A 133 6.91 -8.51 5.52
C ARG A 133 6.58 -8.31 6.99
N VAL A 134 5.38 -8.71 7.38
CA VAL A 134 4.92 -8.73 8.77
C VAL A 134 4.30 -10.09 9.08
N PHE A 135 4.42 -10.53 10.33
CA PHE A 135 3.96 -11.82 10.80
C PHE A 135 2.96 -11.68 11.94
N ASN A 136 1.84 -12.39 11.85
CA ASN A 136 0.86 -12.48 12.93
C ASN A 136 1.05 -13.76 13.75
N PRO A 137 1.66 -13.70 14.94
CA PRO A 137 1.77 -14.88 15.81
C PRO A 137 0.41 -15.34 16.36
N GLY A 138 -0.61 -14.47 16.38
CA GLY A 138 -1.94 -14.77 16.90
C GLY A 138 -2.87 -15.47 15.89
N ALA A 139 -2.45 -15.64 14.63
CA ALA A 139 -3.29 -16.22 13.57
C ALA A 139 -3.33 -17.78 13.60
N GLY A 140 -3.41 -18.39 14.78
CA GLY A 140 -3.41 -19.85 14.94
C GLY A 140 -2.08 -20.48 14.50
N LEU A 141 -1.97 -20.85 13.22
CA LEU A 141 -0.74 -21.40 12.61
C LEU A 141 0.29 -20.32 12.25
N GLY A 142 -0.04 -19.05 12.48
CA GLY A 142 0.73 -17.91 12.01
C GLY A 142 0.24 -17.46 10.64
N ALA A 143 0.40 -16.17 10.33
CA ALA A 143 0.09 -15.63 9.01
C ALA A 143 1.12 -14.60 8.60
N HIS A 144 1.67 -14.76 7.40
CA HIS A 144 2.52 -13.75 6.79
C HIS A 144 1.72 -12.79 5.92
N PHE A 145 2.12 -11.53 5.93
CA PHE A 145 1.53 -10.50 5.10
C PHE A 145 2.63 -9.64 4.48
N VAL A 146 2.42 -9.28 3.21
CA VAL A 146 3.42 -8.55 2.42
C VAL A 146 2.81 -7.32 1.75
N THR A 147 3.47 -6.18 1.89
CA THR A 147 2.94 -4.93 1.36
C THR A 147 4.01 -3.97 0.86
N GLY A 148 3.74 -3.33 -0.27
CA GLY A 148 4.51 -2.18 -0.74
C GLY A 148 4.18 -0.89 0.02
N ASP A 149 3.14 -0.89 0.87
CA ASP A 149 2.69 0.28 1.63
C ASP A 149 3.20 0.28 3.07
N GLY A 150 3.96 1.31 3.39
CA GLY A 150 4.47 1.55 4.74
C GLY A 150 3.36 1.79 5.77
N TYR A 151 2.20 2.34 5.37
CA TYR A 151 1.07 2.56 6.24
C TYR A 151 0.39 1.25 6.63
N GLU A 152 0.08 0.40 5.66
CA GLU A 152 -0.48 -0.94 5.89
C GLU A 152 0.42 -1.77 6.82
N LYS A 153 1.73 -1.72 6.63
CA LYS A 153 2.70 -2.34 7.56
C LYS A 153 2.64 -1.74 8.97
N ASN A 154 2.70 -0.42 9.12
CA ASN A 154 2.69 0.23 10.45
C ASN A 154 1.40 -0.06 11.22
N SER A 155 0.30 -0.14 10.48
CA SER A 155 -1.03 -0.50 10.94
C SER A 155 -1.14 -1.92 11.51
N LEU A 156 -0.54 -2.90 10.83
CA LEU A 156 -0.54 -4.27 11.32
C LEU A 156 0.34 -4.39 12.56
N VAL A 157 1.50 -3.71 12.55
CA VAL A 157 2.43 -3.69 13.69
C VAL A 157 1.80 -3.09 14.94
N SER A 158 1.05 -1.99 14.82
CA SER A 158 0.36 -1.38 15.97
C SER A 158 -0.72 -2.28 16.59
N ARG A 159 -1.19 -3.29 15.84
CA ARG A 159 -2.15 -4.31 16.30
C ARG A 159 -1.47 -5.61 16.76
N GLY A 160 -0.16 -5.58 17.01
CA GLY A 160 0.57 -6.71 17.56
C GLY A 160 1.17 -7.66 16.53
N TRP A 161 1.12 -7.33 15.23
CA TRP A 161 1.91 -8.06 14.24
C TRP A 161 3.40 -7.74 14.42
N LYS A 162 4.25 -8.72 14.14
CA LYS A 162 5.70 -8.57 14.21
C LYS A 162 6.22 -8.08 12.86
N TYR A 163 6.94 -6.96 12.85
CA TYR A 163 7.66 -6.52 11.66
C TYR A 163 8.90 -7.38 11.44
N GLU A 164 9.01 -8.00 10.26
CA GLU A 164 10.13 -8.89 9.93
C GLU A 164 11.18 -8.23 9.03
N GLY A 165 10.95 -6.98 8.61
CA GLY A 165 11.89 -6.23 7.79
C GLY A 165 11.40 -6.01 6.35
N ILE A 166 12.34 -5.54 5.52
CA ILE A 166 12.16 -5.44 4.07
C ILE A 166 12.38 -6.84 3.49
N ALA A 167 11.37 -7.40 2.84
CA ALA A 167 11.45 -8.71 2.23
C ALA A 167 12.15 -8.68 0.87
N TRP A 168 11.86 -7.63 0.10
CA TRP A 168 12.49 -7.31 -1.19
C TRP A 168 12.13 -5.87 -1.61
N TYR A 169 12.48 -5.52 -2.85
CA TYR A 169 12.21 -4.22 -3.44
C TYR A 169 11.30 -4.36 -4.67
N ALA A 170 10.45 -3.36 -4.88
CA ALA A 170 9.68 -3.17 -6.11
C ALA A 170 10.44 -2.28 -7.10
N ILE A 171 10.03 -2.29 -8.36
CA ILE A 171 10.63 -1.45 -9.40
C ILE A 171 10.29 0.03 -9.14
N SER A 172 11.28 0.92 -9.32
CA SER A 172 11.08 2.35 -9.42
C SER A 172 10.98 2.75 -10.90
N GLY A 173 9.79 2.69 -11.50
CA GLY A 173 9.59 3.04 -12.91
C GLY A 173 9.23 4.50 -13.12
N ASN A 174 9.90 5.17 -14.07
CA ASN A 174 9.41 6.40 -14.70
C ASN A 174 8.18 6.02 -15.55
N SER A 175 7.05 6.68 -15.33
CA SER A 175 5.72 6.33 -15.82
C SER A 175 5.61 6.33 -17.35
N GLY A 176 5.90 5.20 -18.01
CA GLY A 176 5.63 4.95 -19.44
C GLY A 176 4.33 4.18 -19.70
N GLY A 177 3.49 3.98 -18.69
CA GLY A 177 2.26 3.19 -18.78
C GLY A 177 1.32 3.50 -17.62
N GLY A 178 0.67 4.67 -17.70
CA GLY A 178 -0.29 5.14 -16.70
C GLY A 178 0.37 5.56 -15.38
N ASN A 179 -0.26 6.51 -14.70
CA ASN A 179 -0.12 6.57 -13.26
C ASN A 179 -0.56 5.22 -12.72
N VAL A 180 0.38 4.31 -12.44
CA VAL A 180 0.16 3.24 -11.48
C VAL A 180 0.04 3.92 -10.13
N THR A 181 -1.12 4.52 -9.89
CA THR A 181 -1.71 4.48 -8.56
C THR A 181 -1.59 3.02 -8.15
N PRO A 182 -0.89 2.71 -7.04
CA PRO A 182 -1.24 1.51 -6.31
C PRO A 182 -2.77 1.50 -6.25
N PRO A 183 -3.45 0.36 -6.42
CA PRO A 183 -4.84 0.24 -6.08
C PRO A 183 -4.98 0.98 -4.78
N SER A 184 -5.91 1.92 -4.78
CA SER A 184 -6.57 2.27 -3.56
C SER A 184 -6.89 0.97 -2.88
N TYR A 185 -6.12 0.61 -1.86
CA TYR A 185 -6.27 -0.63 -1.13
C TYR A 185 -7.75 -0.74 -0.81
N PRO A 186 -8.47 -1.72 -1.36
CA PRO A 186 -9.69 -2.10 -0.73
C PRO A 186 -9.26 -2.89 0.51
N HIS A 187 -8.96 -2.12 1.56
CA HIS A 187 -9.25 -2.44 2.95
C HIS A 187 -8.26 -3.38 3.66
N LEU A 188 -7.79 -2.92 4.83
CA LEU A 188 -7.89 -3.80 5.99
C LEU A 188 -9.35 -4.27 6.06
N VAL A 189 -9.63 -5.50 5.64
CA VAL A 189 -10.89 -6.14 6.03
C VAL A 189 -10.75 -6.50 7.50
N ILE A 190 -11.01 -5.52 8.37
CA ILE A 190 -11.44 -5.74 9.74
C ILE A 190 -12.85 -5.17 9.83
N GLY A 191 -13.87 -6.03 9.80
CA GLY A 191 -15.26 -5.65 10.04
C GLY A 191 -16.13 -5.28 8.83
N GLY A 192 -15.64 -5.35 7.60
CA GLY A 192 -16.50 -5.38 6.39
C GLY A 192 -17.00 -4.03 5.83
N VAL A 193 -16.32 -2.91 6.10
CA VAL A 193 -16.64 -1.60 5.47
C VAL A 193 -15.60 -1.26 4.39
N VAL A 194 -16.07 -0.83 3.22
CA VAL A 194 -15.28 -0.49 2.02
C VAL A 194 -15.01 1.03 1.98
N GLN A 195 -13.75 1.48 1.97
CA GLN A 195 -13.33 2.90 1.88
C GLN A 195 -12.73 3.30 0.49
N PRO A 196 -12.95 4.55 0.01
CA PRO A 196 -12.50 5.04 -1.30
C PRO A 196 -11.08 5.66 -1.33
N ASN A 197 -10.49 5.78 -2.52
CA ASN A 197 -9.23 6.52 -2.76
C ASN A 197 -9.40 8.01 -2.50
N MET A 198 -8.67 8.58 -1.53
CA MET A 198 -8.78 9.99 -1.14
C MET A 198 -7.73 10.92 -1.78
N THR A 199 -6.88 10.41 -2.66
CA THR A 199 -5.86 11.24 -3.32
C THR A 199 -6.56 12.32 -4.16
N GLY A 200 -6.28 13.60 -3.88
CA GLY A 200 -6.90 14.75 -4.57
C GLY A 200 -8.31 15.10 -4.06
N TRP A 201 -8.76 14.50 -2.97
CA TRP A 201 -10.02 14.89 -2.34
C TRP A 201 -9.91 16.27 -1.71
N THR A 202 -10.96 17.06 -1.91
CA THR A 202 -11.17 18.30 -1.17
C THR A 202 -11.47 17.99 0.29
N LYS A 203 -11.20 18.98 1.14
CA LYS A 203 -11.55 18.97 2.55
C LYS A 203 -13.02 18.60 2.81
N HIS A 204 -13.91 19.19 2.02
CA HIS A 204 -15.34 18.90 2.04
C HIS A 204 -15.67 17.42 1.77
N GLN A 205 -14.98 16.80 0.81
CA GLN A 205 -15.18 15.39 0.45
C GLN A 205 -14.73 14.45 1.57
N ILE A 206 -13.60 14.75 2.22
CA ILE A 206 -13.10 13.98 3.37
C ILE A 206 -14.11 14.08 4.53
N LEU A 207 -14.56 15.30 4.87
CA LEU A 207 -15.51 15.51 5.97
C LEU A 207 -16.88 14.84 5.71
N ASN A 208 -17.40 14.91 4.48
CA ASN A 208 -18.67 14.27 4.15
C ASN A 208 -18.63 12.74 4.19
N HIS A 209 -17.48 12.14 3.90
CA HIS A 209 -17.30 10.70 3.86
C HIS A 209 -17.05 10.09 5.25
N PHE A 210 -16.27 10.74 6.11
CA PHE A 210 -15.92 10.22 7.44
C PHE A 210 -16.70 10.87 8.61
N GLY A 211 -17.32 12.03 8.38
CA GLY A 211 -17.91 12.88 9.42
C GLY A 211 -19.41 12.69 9.67
N LYS A 212 -20.09 11.73 9.02
CA LYS A 212 -21.53 11.51 9.22
C LYS A 212 -21.81 10.29 10.09
N ASN A 213 -21.65 10.45 11.39
CA ASN A 213 -22.55 9.80 12.36
C ASN A 213 -22.98 10.85 13.37
N GLY A 214 -24.29 11.07 13.49
CA GLY A 214 -24.92 12.07 14.36
C GLY A 214 -24.78 11.82 15.88
N ASN A 215 -23.76 11.06 16.30
CA ASN A 215 -23.45 10.73 17.69
C ASN A 215 -21.98 10.99 18.08
N GLY A 216 -21.19 11.62 17.20
CA GLY A 216 -19.77 11.89 17.47
C GLY A 216 -18.84 10.69 17.34
N SER A 217 -19.32 9.53 16.87
CA SER A 217 -18.49 8.37 16.56
C SER A 217 -17.99 8.44 15.11
N ILE A 218 -16.74 8.86 14.93
CA ILE A 218 -16.06 8.81 13.63
C ILE A 218 -15.98 7.36 13.12
N ASN A 219 -16.21 7.15 11.82
CA ASN A 219 -15.83 5.89 11.16
C ASN A 219 -14.35 5.67 11.46
N SER A 220 -14.06 4.56 12.16
CA SER A 220 -12.75 4.09 12.60
C SER A 220 -11.59 5.09 12.44
N MET A 221 -11.14 5.66 13.54
CA MET A 221 -9.95 6.53 13.71
C MET A 221 -8.69 6.10 12.93
N PHE A 222 -8.60 4.84 12.53
CA PHE A 222 -7.56 4.26 11.71
C PHE A 222 -7.59 4.74 10.24
N GLU A 223 -8.74 5.17 9.74
CA GLU A 223 -8.98 5.53 8.33
C GLU A 223 -8.65 7.00 8.01
N ILE A 224 -8.65 7.87 9.02
CA ILE A 224 -8.56 9.33 8.84
C ILE A 224 -7.12 9.85 9.04
N LYS A 225 -6.27 9.07 9.74
CA LYS A 225 -4.88 9.46 10.10
C LYS A 225 -4.02 9.93 8.91
N PRO A 226 -3.93 9.22 7.77
CA PRO A 226 -3.05 9.64 6.68
C PRO A 226 -3.48 10.95 6.00
N ALA A 227 -4.80 11.18 5.90
CA ALA A 227 -5.35 12.42 5.35
C ALA A 227 -5.06 13.61 6.28
N LEU A 228 -5.20 13.41 7.59
CA LEU A 228 -4.85 14.40 8.62
C LEU A 228 -3.34 14.68 8.67
N ASP A 229 -2.50 13.65 8.60
CA ASP A 229 -1.04 13.80 8.64
C ASP A 229 -0.50 14.54 7.40
N ALA A 230 -1.11 14.34 6.23
CA ALA A 230 -0.78 15.07 5.02
C ALA A 230 -1.15 16.56 5.12
N TYR A 231 -2.27 16.86 5.79
CA TYR A 231 -2.79 18.21 5.98
C TYR A 231 -1.97 19.05 6.99
N ASN A 232 -1.34 18.41 7.97
CA ASN A 232 -0.69 19.09 9.10
C ASN A 232 0.81 19.39 8.92
N LYS A 233 1.41 19.13 7.75
CA LYS A 233 2.86 19.23 7.55
C LYS A 233 3.46 20.64 7.60
N HIS A 234 2.63 21.69 7.65
CA HIS A 234 3.08 23.08 7.52
C HIS A 234 2.61 24.01 8.66
N LEU A 235 2.18 23.46 9.80
CA LEU A 235 1.66 24.25 10.92
C LEU A 235 2.75 24.94 11.74
N THR A 236 2.45 26.13 12.26
CA THR A 236 3.38 26.87 13.13
C THR A 236 3.60 26.16 14.47
N ALA A 237 4.70 26.50 15.16
CA ALA A 237 5.00 25.97 16.49
C ALA A 237 3.88 26.29 17.52
N GLN A 238 3.23 27.45 17.39
CA GLN A 238 2.12 27.87 18.24
C GLN A 238 0.88 27.00 17.99
N THR A 239 0.56 26.71 16.72
CA THR A 239 -0.51 25.78 16.36
C THR A 239 -0.22 24.36 16.83
N TRP A 240 1.02 23.91 16.73
CA TRP A 240 1.42 22.61 17.28
C TRP A 240 1.30 22.51 18.80
N ALA A 241 1.60 23.60 19.52
CA ALA A 241 1.39 23.66 20.96
C ALA A 241 -0.10 23.58 21.32
N PHE A 242 -0.95 24.32 20.59
CA PHE A 242 -2.40 24.26 20.74
C PHE A 242 -2.95 22.86 20.47
N ILE A 243 -2.51 22.20 19.39
CA ILE A 243 -2.94 20.84 19.04
C ILE A 243 -2.56 19.87 20.16
N LYS A 244 -1.32 19.93 20.65
CA LYS A 244 -0.88 19.07 21.75
C LYS A 244 -1.66 19.28 23.05
N ASP A 245 -2.00 20.53 23.39
CA ASP A 245 -2.85 20.85 24.54
C ASP A 245 -4.28 20.30 24.34
N CYS A 246 -4.84 20.46 23.14
CA CYS A 246 -6.14 19.88 22.79
C CYS A 246 -6.14 18.36 22.87
N GLU A 247 -5.10 17.69 22.38
CA GLU A 247 -4.95 16.23 22.44
C GLU A 247 -4.88 15.72 23.88
N ALA A 248 -4.19 16.45 24.77
CA ALA A 248 -4.14 16.14 26.19
C ALA A 248 -5.53 16.24 26.84
N LYS A 249 -6.25 17.34 26.61
CA LYS A 249 -7.61 17.55 27.13
C LYS A 249 -8.63 16.58 26.55
N ALA A 250 -8.52 16.26 25.26
CA ALA A 250 -9.35 15.26 24.61
C ALA A 250 -9.15 13.88 25.23
N LYS A 251 -7.89 13.51 25.56
CA LYS A 251 -7.57 12.23 26.22
C LYS A 251 -8.22 12.11 27.60
N GLU A 252 -8.30 13.21 28.36
CA GLU A 252 -9.02 13.25 29.66
C GLU A 252 -10.52 12.99 29.49
N GLN A 253 -11.09 13.35 28.34
CA GLN A 253 -12.49 13.09 27.97
C GLN A 253 -12.69 11.78 27.20
N HIS A 254 -11.69 10.89 27.19
CA HIS A 254 -11.69 9.64 26.41
C HIS A 254 -11.86 9.83 24.89
N MET A 255 -11.57 11.03 24.40
CA MET A 255 -11.54 11.36 22.98
C MET A 255 -10.15 11.12 22.40
N SER A 256 -10.09 10.86 21.09
CA SER A 256 -8.82 10.62 20.42
C SER A 256 -8.15 11.89 19.92
N GLN A 257 -6.82 11.82 19.73
CA GLN A 257 -6.05 12.88 19.06
C GLN A 257 -6.58 13.20 17.65
N TYR A 258 -7.19 12.24 16.97
CA TYR A 258 -7.78 12.44 15.64
C TYR A 258 -9.14 13.15 15.69
N ALA A 259 -9.87 13.02 16.80
CA ALA A 259 -11.08 13.82 17.03
C ALA A 259 -10.74 15.31 17.15
N VAL A 260 -9.61 15.64 17.79
CA VAL A 260 -9.09 17.01 17.85
C VAL A 260 -8.80 17.56 16.46
N LEU A 261 -8.03 16.81 15.66
CA LEU A 261 -7.70 17.20 14.29
C LEU A 261 -8.94 17.31 13.39
N PHE A 262 -9.92 16.41 13.55
CA PHE A 262 -11.19 16.48 12.84
C PHE A 262 -11.99 17.74 13.18
N ASN A 263 -12.05 18.13 14.46
CA ASN A 263 -12.73 19.35 14.88
C ASN A 263 -12.03 20.60 14.33
N ILE A 264 -10.69 20.61 14.30
CA ILE A 264 -9.88 21.69 13.70
C ILE A 264 -10.16 21.81 12.20
N MET A 265 -10.19 20.69 11.47
CA MET A 265 -10.56 20.69 10.06
C MET A 265 -12.00 21.16 9.83
N SER A 266 -12.94 20.67 10.63
CA SER A 266 -14.35 21.06 10.53
C SER A 266 -14.52 22.57 10.72
N ALA A 267 -13.86 23.14 11.73
CA ALA A 267 -13.85 24.57 12.01
C ALA A 267 -13.24 25.42 10.88
N SER A 268 -12.36 24.83 10.07
CA SER A 268 -11.71 25.49 8.94
C SER A 268 -12.37 25.14 7.59
N GLU A 269 -13.57 24.59 7.55
CA GLU A 269 -14.30 24.33 6.30
C GLU A 269 -14.84 25.65 5.69
N THR A 270 -14.70 25.83 4.37
CA THR A 270 -15.10 27.08 3.69
C THR A 270 -16.31 26.93 2.78
N THR A 271 -16.92 25.74 2.73
CA THR A 271 -18.09 25.47 1.88
C THR A 271 -19.29 26.33 2.31
N PRO A 272 -19.84 27.18 1.42
CA PRO A 272 -20.98 28.03 1.75
C PRO A 272 -22.19 27.22 2.25
N GLY A 273 -22.76 27.63 3.38
CA GLY A 273 -23.93 26.97 3.99
C GLY A 273 -23.65 25.66 4.74
N SER A 274 -22.38 25.25 4.89
CA SER A 274 -22.02 24.07 5.67
C SER A 274 -22.24 24.29 7.18
N PRO A 275 -22.84 23.34 7.93
CA PRO A 275 -22.94 23.43 9.38
C PRO A 275 -21.64 23.00 10.11
N LEU A 276 -20.68 22.42 9.39
CA LEU A 276 -19.45 21.85 9.94
C LEU A 276 -18.51 22.87 10.60
N PRO A 277 -18.34 24.11 10.07
CA PRO A 277 -17.54 25.13 10.72
C PRO A 277 -17.97 25.36 12.17
N GLU A 278 -19.26 25.66 12.38
CA GLU A 278 -19.77 26.00 13.71
C GLU A 278 -19.71 24.81 14.68
N ALA A 279 -19.95 23.59 14.19
CA ALA A 279 -19.79 22.37 14.99
C ALA A 279 -18.34 22.14 15.44
N GLY A 280 -17.37 22.35 14.53
CA GLY A 280 -15.94 22.26 14.86
C GLY A 280 -15.50 23.30 15.89
N PHE A 281 -15.97 24.55 15.75
CA PHE A 281 -15.75 25.61 16.74
C PHE A 281 -16.33 25.23 18.10
N ASN A 282 -17.58 24.78 18.17
CA ASN A 282 -18.25 24.44 19.42
C ASN A 282 -17.57 23.27 20.15
N ASN A 283 -17.11 22.25 19.41
CA ASN A 283 -16.40 21.11 19.98
C ASN A 283 -14.99 21.48 20.51
N LEU A 284 -14.32 22.45 19.89
CA LEU A 284 -13.04 22.92 20.44
C LEU A 284 -13.27 23.83 21.64
N MET A 285 -14.28 24.70 21.59
CA MET A 285 -14.61 25.55 22.73
C MET A 285 -15.07 24.75 23.96
N SER A 286 -15.64 23.55 23.81
CA SER A 286 -15.97 22.67 24.95
C SER A 286 -14.73 22.16 25.70
N PHE A 287 -13.53 22.23 25.11
CA PHE A 287 -12.25 22.00 25.79
C PHE A 287 -11.72 23.24 26.54
N GLY A 288 -12.52 24.31 26.64
CA GLY A 288 -12.18 25.53 27.37
C GLY A 288 -11.43 26.59 26.56
N TYR A 289 -11.38 26.46 25.23
CA TYR A 289 -10.76 27.46 24.36
C TYR A 289 -11.75 28.58 24.01
N THR A 290 -11.23 29.81 23.91
CA THR A 290 -11.99 30.94 23.38
C THR A 290 -12.14 30.82 21.86
N ARG A 291 -13.20 31.40 21.30
CA ARG A 291 -13.40 31.46 19.85
C ARG A 291 -12.21 32.10 19.13
N ALA A 292 -11.55 33.08 19.74
CA ALA A 292 -10.37 33.74 19.19
C ALA A 292 -9.16 32.78 19.11
N GLN A 293 -8.93 31.94 20.12
CA GLN A 293 -7.87 30.93 20.10
C GLN A 293 -8.11 29.87 19.01
N VAL A 294 -9.36 29.42 18.86
CA VAL A 294 -9.73 28.47 17.80
C VAL A 294 -9.60 29.12 16.42
N GLN A 295 -10.02 30.38 16.27
CA GLN A 295 -9.92 31.10 15.00
C GLN A 295 -8.47 31.34 14.57
N ALA A 296 -7.55 31.60 15.51
CA ALA A 296 -6.13 31.75 15.19
C ALA A 296 -5.54 30.47 14.57
N VAL A 297 -5.91 29.32 15.12
CA VAL A 297 -5.50 27.99 14.61
C VAL A 297 -6.13 27.70 13.26
N VAL A 298 -7.43 28.00 13.10
CA VAL A 298 -8.14 27.87 11.82
C VAL A 298 -7.50 28.71 10.73
N ASN A 299 -7.12 29.95 11.03
CA ASN A 299 -6.46 30.85 10.09
C ASN A 299 -5.08 30.31 9.67
N ASP A 300 -4.27 29.81 10.61
CA ASP A 300 -2.95 29.23 10.32
C ASP A 300 -3.06 27.97 9.43
N VAL A 301 -4.09 27.16 9.70
CA VAL A 301 -4.45 25.99 8.90
C VAL A 301 -4.90 26.38 7.48
N HIS A 302 -5.57 27.52 7.31
CA HIS A 302 -5.98 28.05 6.00
C HIS A 302 -4.82 28.63 5.20
N THR A 303 -3.90 29.35 5.84
CA THR A 303 -2.82 30.08 5.15
C THR A 303 -1.68 29.19 4.68
N ASN A 304 -1.55 27.97 5.22
CA ASN A 304 -0.46 27.04 4.91
C ASN A 304 -0.91 25.81 4.06
N ASN A 305 -2.06 25.92 3.39
CA ASN A 305 -2.55 25.01 2.34
C ASN A 305 -2.51 25.70 0.97
#